data_AF-A0A4S1M790-F1
#
_entry.id   AF-A0A4S1M790-F1
#
_cell.length_a   1.000
_cell.length_b   1.000
_cell.length_c   1.000
_cell.angle_alpha   90.00
_cell.angle_beta   90.00
_cell.angle_gamma   90.00
#
_symmetry.space_group_name_H-M   'P 1'
#
loop_
_entity.id
_entity.type
_entity.pdbx_description
1 polymer ?
#
loop_
_entity_poly.entity_id
_entity_poly.type
_entity_poly.pdbx_seq_one_letter_code
_entity_poly.pdbx_strand_id
1 'polypeptide(L)'
;MKKIYVAVVSVFMGLSVGPVWAKEDASPVKRTLSFSSGYLTNSSGLTYANSNRALSNFYDEIGMAYGAGFDAVADTGWGSRNRGWLALLNLIPNSIVTYVQGTGYHEFGHYSRFKAYGYSPVFANDRYASQDPRRRTEGFKNPFTYTLYLFTRPGAGAATYQGKPLWFAKGALLDGVDEATQQAMENALRTGGYAGLEAYMIANAGNPSVVNAVRNQVDKGIIISAAGVNNAMRLSGDLVDRARRGDGHITDTFMYIDGRLQSLMYPSEEGEPNASAGNDMDSLVASYRLKEFSIRKSDFNTANTIALFCSSSTYAYMLGWYHFVDNGNTRVTPFTWGGVYAPDVEAYLLAEGISYKIKTGYAVNDVLSFPVSVEFVSKGKKGAEASVGACYRFEALGNIELSGNVLFGRKLGGDVRVHVPVDRFFVEGVVESMHQKSFYGQRNIPTLKKSVRSTAFLVRAGITY
;
A
#
# COMPACT_ATOMS: atom_id res chain seq x y z
N MET A 1 -0.39 32.50 -19.67
CA MET A 1 -0.97 31.59 -18.65
C MET A 1 -2.48 31.73 -18.68
N LYS A 2 -3.21 30.66 -19.06
CA LYS A 2 -4.67 30.61 -18.87
C LYS A 2 -4.94 30.28 -17.39
N LYS A 3 -5.81 31.04 -16.73
CA LYS A 3 -6.21 30.78 -15.34
C LYS A 3 -7.40 29.82 -15.37
N ILE A 4 -7.22 28.60 -14.87
CA ILE A 4 -8.31 27.65 -14.66
C ILE A 4 -8.71 27.76 -13.19
N TYR A 5 -9.95 28.18 -12.94
CA TYR A 5 -10.52 28.24 -11.59
C TYR A 5 -11.17 26.89 -11.29
N VAL A 6 -10.51 26.04 -10.51
CA VAL A 6 -11.15 24.85 -9.93
C VAL A 6 -11.67 25.24 -8.56
N ALA A 7 -12.99 25.47 -8.45
CA ALA A 7 -13.65 25.61 -7.17
C ALA A 7 -13.73 24.22 -6.51
N VAL A 8 -12.70 23.86 -5.74
CA VAL A 8 -12.75 22.66 -4.89
C VAL A 8 -13.65 22.99 -3.70
N VAL A 9 -14.93 22.59 -3.80
CA VAL A 9 -15.88 22.69 -2.69
C VAL A 9 -15.47 21.69 -1.61
N SER A 10 -14.58 22.14 -0.73
CA SER A 10 -14.16 21.40 0.46
C SER A 10 -15.22 21.62 1.54
N VAL A 11 -16.25 20.77 1.58
CA VAL A 11 -17.38 20.90 2.53
C VAL A 11 -16.94 20.78 4.01
N PHE A 12 -15.70 20.37 4.31
CA PHE A 12 -15.33 19.95 5.67
C PHE A 12 -14.59 20.95 6.57
N MET A 13 -14.20 22.16 6.14
CA MET A 13 -13.39 23.03 7.03
C MET A 13 -13.69 24.54 7.06
N GLY A 14 -14.71 25.05 6.36
CA GLY A 14 -15.04 26.49 6.47
C GLY A 14 -13.88 27.45 6.13
N LEU A 15 -12.85 26.97 5.44
CA LEU A 15 -11.73 27.77 4.95
C LEU A 15 -12.17 28.43 3.64
N SER A 16 -12.13 29.76 3.61
CA SER A 16 -12.27 30.52 2.37
C SER A 16 -11.18 30.09 1.39
N VAL A 17 -11.59 29.56 0.25
CA VAL A 17 -10.68 29.02 -0.76
C VAL A 17 -10.11 30.20 -1.53
N GLY A 18 -8.88 30.61 -1.19
CA GLY A 18 -8.06 31.41 -2.09
C GLY A 18 -7.81 30.64 -3.40
N PRO A 19 -7.41 31.32 -4.50
CA PRO A 19 -7.14 30.62 -5.74
C PRO A 19 -6.02 29.58 -5.53
N VAL A 20 -6.34 28.31 -5.77
CA VAL A 20 -5.40 27.20 -5.75
C VAL A 20 -4.74 27.16 -7.14
N TRP A 21 -3.40 27.16 -7.18
CA TRP A 21 -2.64 27.21 -8.43
C TRP A 21 -1.89 25.89 -8.64
N ALA A 22 -2.03 25.31 -9.83
CA ALA A 22 -1.10 24.31 -10.32
C ALA A 22 -0.04 25.04 -11.18
N LYS A 23 1.24 24.95 -10.81
CA LYS A 23 2.33 25.45 -11.66
C LYS A 23 2.52 24.44 -12.80
N GLU A 24 2.24 24.85 -14.03
CA GLU A 24 2.50 24.03 -15.20
C GLU A 24 4.00 24.07 -15.49
N ASP A 25 4.67 22.93 -15.37
CA ASP A 25 6.06 22.74 -15.75
C ASP A 25 6.10 21.72 -16.89
N ALA A 26 6.61 22.18 -18.04
CA ALA A 26 6.65 21.44 -19.29
C ALA A 26 7.83 20.46 -19.39
N SER A 27 8.61 20.29 -18.31
CA SER A 27 9.67 19.29 -18.28
C SER A 27 9.08 17.87 -18.42
N PRO A 28 9.76 16.98 -19.18
CA PRO A 28 9.35 15.58 -19.31
C PRO A 28 9.27 14.92 -17.93
N VAL A 29 8.28 14.05 -17.74
CA VAL A 29 8.16 13.26 -16.50
C VAL A 29 9.38 12.34 -16.40
N LYS A 30 10.14 12.45 -15.31
CA LYS A 30 11.30 11.60 -15.04
C LYS A 30 10.86 10.16 -14.83
N ARG A 31 11.45 9.21 -15.55
CA ARG A 31 11.19 7.77 -15.40
C ARG A 31 12.39 7.04 -14.89
N THR A 32 12.15 5.93 -14.19
CA THR A 32 13.23 5.09 -13.67
C THR A 32 12.97 3.62 -13.93
N LEU A 33 14.05 2.88 -14.20
CA LEU A 33 14.11 1.42 -14.10
C LEU A 33 15.23 1.08 -13.11
N SER A 34 14.98 0.22 -12.13
CA SER A 34 16.00 -0.08 -11.13
C SER A 34 16.02 -1.52 -10.66
N PHE A 35 17.08 -1.83 -9.94
CA PHE A 35 17.21 -3.05 -9.18
C PHE A 35 17.40 -2.68 -7.70
N SER A 36 16.60 -3.30 -6.82
CA SER A 36 16.72 -3.13 -5.38
C SER A 36 17.22 -4.41 -4.72
N SER A 37 18.10 -4.26 -3.73
CA SER A 37 18.45 -5.32 -2.77
C SER A 37 17.22 -5.95 -2.11
N GLY A 38 16.11 -5.21 -1.98
CA GLY A 38 14.84 -5.74 -1.50
C GLY A 38 14.20 -6.78 -2.43
N TYR A 39 14.66 -6.91 -3.68
CA TYR A 39 14.12 -7.90 -4.63
C TYR A 39 14.71 -9.29 -4.44
N LEU A 40 15.89 -9.40 -3.83
CA LEU A 40 16.72 -10.61 -3.77
C LEU A 40 16.35 -11.59 -2.64
N THR A 41 15.10 -11.60 -2.19
CA THR A 41 14.68 -12.42 -1.04
C THR A 41 14.44 -13.88 -1.41
N ASN A 42 15.47 -14.71 -1.23
CA ASN A 42 15.43 -16.16 -0.87
C ASN A 42 16.74 -16.91 -1.19
N SER A 43 17.83 -16.26 -1.63
CA SER A 43 18.92 -17.02 -2.26
C SER A 43 19.94 -17.69 -1.33
N SER A 44 20.15 -17.29 -0.06
CA SER A 44 21.33 -17.82 0.68
C SER A 44 21.44 -17.52 2.19
N GLY A 45 20.39 -17.73 3.01
CA GLY A 45 20.50 -17.61 4.48
C GLY A 45 20.72 -16.20 5.05
N LEU A 46 21.14 -15.24 4.21
CA LEU A 46 21.13 -13.81 4.47
C LEU A 46 19.68 -13.33 4.41
N THR A 47 19.07 -13.31 5.58
CA THR A 47 17.64 -13.06 5.80
C THR A 47 17.37 -11.56 5.78
N TYR A 48 17.59 -10.89 4.64
CA TYR A 48 17.15 -9.51 4.48
C TYR A 48 15.64 -9.48 4.31
N ALA A 49 15.00 -8.83 5.27
CA ALA A 49 13.58 -8.60 5.38
C ALA A 49 13.09 -7.74 4.19
N ASN A 50 12.11 -8.21 3.41
CA ASN A 50 11.50 -7.43 2.31
C ASN A 50 10.89 -6.14 2.87
N SER A 51 11.39 -4.96 2.51
CA SER A 51 10.65 -3.72 2.79
C SER A 51 9.50 -3.57 1.81
N ASN A 52 8.32 -3.20 2.34
CA ASN A 52 7.21 -2.71 1.52
C ASN A 52 7.65 -1.63 0.53
N ARG A 53 8.60 -0.76 0.90
CA ARG A 53 9.12 0.29 0.02
C ARG A 53 9.76 -0.28 -1.23
N ALA A 54 10.60 -1.30 -1.10
CA ALA A 54 11.28 -1.88 -2.24
C ALA A 54 10.26 -2.39 -3.27
N LEU A 55 9.26 -3.13 -2.81
CA LEU A 55 8.25 -3.66 -3.71
C LEU A 55 7.30 -2.58 -4.24
N SER A 56 6.96 -1.56 -3.46
CA SER A 56 6.26 -0.37 -3.99
C SER A 56 7.02 0.23 -5.18
N ASN A 57 8.35 0.41 -5.04
CA ASN A 57 9.18 0.90 -6.14
C ASN A 57 9.11 -0.01 -7.39
N PHE A 58 9.06 -1.33 -7.22
CA PHE A 58 8.92 -2.26 -8.35
C PHE A 58 7.60 -2.06 -9.10
N TYR A 59 6.49 -1.93 -8.37
CA TYR A 59 5.18 -1.70 -9.01
C TYR A 59 5.09 -0.30 -9.63
N ASP A 60 5.68 0.71 -8.99
CA ASP A 60 5.83 2.06 -9.57
C ASP A 60 6.61 2.02 -10.89
N GLU A 61 7.69 1.25 -10.98
CA GLU A 61 8.52 1.13 -12.19
C GLU A 61 7.79 0.45 -13.34
N ILE A 62 6.97 -0.56 -13.07
CA ILE A 62 6.08 -1.13 -14.08
C ILE A 62 5.13 -0.05 -14.61
N GLY A 63 4.57 0.78 -13.72
CA GLY A 63 3.71 1.92 -14.09
C GLY A 63 4.44 2.96 -14.93
N MET A 64 5.70 3.27 -14.59
CA MET A 64 6.55 4.18 -15.37
C MET A 64 6.89 3.61 -16.75
N ALA A 65 7.18 2.32 -16.85
CA ALA A 65 7.44 1.65 -18.12
C ALA A 65 6.20 1.67 -19.02
N TYR A 66 5.03 1.41 -18.44
CA TYR A 66 3.75 1.58 -19.12
C TYR A 66 3.52 3.01 -19.60
N GLY A 67 3.76 3.99 -18.72
CA GLY A 67 3.69 5.42 -19.05
C GLY A 67 4.63 5.82 -20.19
N ALA A 68 5.85 5.26 -20.25
CA ALA A 68 6.78 5.50 -21.36
C ALA A 68 6.24 4.99 -22.70
N GLY A 69 5.66 3.79 -22.70
CA GLY A 69 5.01 3.24 -23.89
C GLY A 69 3.83 4.11 -24.34
N PHE A 70 3.04 4.61 -23.39
CA PHE A 70 1.93 5.52 -23.67
C PHE A 70 2.41 6.82 -24.31
N ASP A 71 3.44 7.47 -23.76
CA ASP A 71 3.99 8.71 -24.30
C ASP A 71 4.56 8.52 -25.70
N ALA A 72 5.28 7.42 -25.94
CA ALA A 72 5.80 7.11 -27.27
C ALA A 72 4.69 7.02 -28.33
N VAL A 73 3.51 6.51 -27.95
CA VAL A 73 2.32 6.48 -28.82
C VAL A 73 1.67 7.87 -28.92
N ALA A 74 1.59 8.61 -27.82
CA ALA A 74 1.01 9.95 -27.77
C ALA A 74 1.78 10.97 -28.62
N ASP A 75 3.11 10.83 -28.70
CA ASP A 75 4.00 11.69 -29.47
C ASP A 75 3.97 11.40 -30.98
N THR A 76 3.30 10.33 -31.41
CA THR A 76 3.11 10.08 -32.84
C THR A 76 2.23 11.15 -33.49
N GLY A 77 2.38 11.36 -34.80
CA GLY A 77 1.52 12.27 -35.56
C GLY A 77 0.03 11.91 -35.49
N TRP A 78 -0.29 10.62 -35.29
CA TRP A 78 -1.67 10.18 -35.04
C TRP A 78 -2.09 10.50 -33.60
N GLY A 79 -1.24 10.19 -32.62
CA GLY A 79 -1.54 10.40 -31.21
C GLY A 79 -1.79 11.85 -30.83
N SER A 80 -0.92 12.75 -31.28
CA SER A 80 -1.02 14.20 -31.04
C SER A 80 -2.31 14.82 -31.59
N ARG A 81 -2.85 14.28 -32.70
CA ARG A 81 -4.11 14.73 -33.31
C ARG A 81 -5.35 14.09 -32.69
N ASN A 82 -5.20 12.97 -32.00
CA ASN A 82 -6.31 12.14 -31.51
C ASN A 82 -6.21 11.88 -30.00
N ARG A 83 -5.75 12.86 -29.22
CA ARG A 83 -5.49 12.72 -27.78
C ARG A 83 -6.69 12.20 -26.98
N GLY A 84 -7.90 12.67 -27.28
CA GLY A 84 -9.12 12.16 -26.65
C GLY A 84 -9.38 10.68 -26.94
N TRP A 85 -9.12 10.23 -28.17
CA TRP A 85 -9.21 8.81 -28.54
C TRP A 85 -8.11 7.99 -27.88
N LEU A 86 -6.87 8.50 -27.84
CA LEU A 86 -5.81 7.86 -27.09
C LEU A 86 -6.14 7.71 -25.61
N ALA A 87 -6.72 8.74 -25.00
CA ALA A 87 -7.16 8.69 -23.61
C ALA A 87 -8.17 7.56 -23.37
N LEU A 88 -9.15 7.40 -24.27
CA LEU A 88 -10.13 6.32 -24.21
C LEU A 88 -9.51 4.93 -24.47
N LEU A 89 -8.62 4.82 -25.46
CA LEU A 89 -7.93 3.57 -25.76
C LEU A 89 -6.98 3.14 -24.65
N ASN A 90 -6.43 4.09 -23.89
CA ASN A 90 -5.57 3.83 -22.74
C ASN A 90 -6.31 3.12 -21.60
N LEU A 91 -7.64 3.26 -21.50
CA LEU A 91 -8.43 2.71 -20.39
C LEU A 91 -8.29 1.19 -20.29
N ILE A 92 -8.29 0.48 -21.43
CA ILE A 92 -8.21 -0.98 -21.48
C ILE A 92 -6.84 -1.49 -21.01
N PRO A 93 -5.71 -1.17 -21.67
CA PRO A 93 -4.40 -1.64 -21.23
C PRO A 93 -4.04 -1.14 -19.83
N ASN A 94 -4.43 0.08 -19.45
CA ASN A 94 -4.20 0.58 -18.10
C ASN A 94 -5.00 -0.21 -17.06
N SER A 95 -6.26 -0.57 -17.34
CA SER A 95 -7.03 -1.42 -16.43
C SER A 95 -6.39 -2.80 -16.26
N ILE A 96 -5.84 -3.42 -17.31
CA ILE A 96 -5.14 -4.71 -17.23
C ILE A 96 -3.86 -4.58 -16.40
N VAL A 97 -3.05 -3.55 -16.68
CA VAL A 97 -1.79 -3.29 -15.96
C VAL A 97 -2.05 -3.01 -14.49
N THR A 98 -3.00 -2.11 -14.21
CA THR A 98 -3.48 -1.81 -12.85
C THR A 98 -3.96 -3.06 -12.15
N TYR A 99 -4.75 -3.89 -12.83
CA TYR A 99 -5.28 -5.12 -12.25
C TYR A 99 -4.18 -6.10 -11.84
N VAL A 100 -3.21 -6.34 -12.72
CA VAL A 100 -2.08 -7.23 -12.46
C VAL A 100 -1.19 -6.67 -11.34
N GLN A 101 -0.87 -5.37 -11.38
CA GLN A 101 -0.05 -4.71 -10.37
C GLN A 101 -0.76 -4.65 -9.01
N GLY A 102 -2.02 -4.23 -8.99
CA GLY A 102 -2.86 -4.15 -7.81
C GLY A 102 -2.97 -5.51 -7.12
N THR A 103 -3.32 -6.54 -7.88
CA THR A 103 -3.38 -7.92 -7.38
C THR A 103 -2.01 -8.39 -6.88
N GLY A 104 -0.95 -8.22 -7.67
CA GLY A 104 0.40 -8.65 -7.26
C GLY A 104 0.87 -7.97 -5.97
N TYR A 105 0.66 -6.67 -5.84
CA TYR A 105 1.09 -5.89 -4.67
C TYR A 105 0.24 -6.16 -3.43
N HIS A 106 -1.06 -6.40 -3.62
CA HIS A 106 -1.99 -6.85 -2.61
C HIS A 106 -1.52 -8.17 -1.99
N GLU A 107 -1.32 -9.16 -2.84
CA GLU A 107 -0.85 -10.51 -2.47
C GLU A 107 0.53 -10.48 -1.80
N PHE A 108 1.42 -9.61 -2.27
CA PHE A 108 2.69 -9.36 -1.60
C PHE A 108 2.50 -8.85 -0.16
N GLY A 109 1.49 -8.02 0.09
CA GLY A 109 1.13 -7.57 1.43
C GLY A 109 0.97 -8.76 2.38
N HIS A 110 0.09 -9.70 2.04
CA HIS A 110 -0.11 -10.90 2.85
C HIS A 110 1.16 -11.72 2.99
N TYR A 111 1.85 -12.02 1.88
CA TYR A 111 3.10 -12.79 1.88
C TYR A 111 4.12 -12.23 2.87
N SER A 112 4.36 -10.92 2.84
CA SER A 112 5.32 -10.27 3.73
C SER A 112 4.89 -10.30 5.20
N ARG A 113 3.59 -10.20 5.53
CA ARG A 113 3.13 -10.25 6.95
C ARG A 113 3.18 -11.67 7.48
N PHE A 114 2.79 -12.65 6.68
CA PHE A 114 2.97 -14.05 7.02
C PHE A 114 4.44 -14.36 7.29
N LYS A 115 5.33 -13.97 6.37
CA LYS A 115 6.79 -14.10 6.59
C LYS A 115 7.24 -13.37 7.85
N ALA A 116 6.69 -12.18 8.12
CA ALA A 116 7.08 -11.39 9.27
C ALA A 116 6.73 -12.04 10.62
N TYR A 117 5.70 -12.90 10.63
CA TYR A 117 5.29 -13.68 11.79
C TYR A 117 5.84 -15.12 11.78
N GLY A 118 6.81 -15.42 10.91
CA GLY A 118 7.49 -16.72 10.87
C GLY A 118 6.75 -17.82 10.10
N TYR A 119 5.66 -17.47 9.40
CA TYR A 119 5.01 -18.42 8.50
C TYR A 119 5.80 -18.58 7.20
N SER A 120 5.60 -19.71 6.52
CA SER A 120 6.11 -19.97 5.17
C SER A 120 4.98 -19.95 4.14
N PRO A 121 4.53 -18.75 3.71
CA PRO A 121 3.52 -18.63 2.66
C PRO A 121 4.06 -19.07 1.29
N VAL A 122 3.18 -19.69 0.50
CA VAL A 122 3.40 -20.05 -0.91
C VAL A 122 2.19 -19.58 -1.71
N PHE A 123 2.40 -18.89 -2.84
CA PHE A 123 1.31 -18.44 -3.71
C PHE A 123 0.74 -19.62 -4.52
N ALA A 124 -0.56 -19.85 -4.43
CA ALA A 124 -1.26 -20.86 -5.20
C ALA A 124 -1.30 -20.48 -6.69
N ASN A 125 -1.21 -21.49 -7.56
CA ASN A 125 -1.56 -21.36 -8.97
C ASN A 125 -3.01 -21.84 -9.15
N ASP A 126 -3.82 -21.14 -9.94
CA ASP A 126 -5.28 -21.35 -10.08
C ASP A 126 -5.67 -22.80 -10.40
N ARG A 127 -4.78 -23.55 -11.08
CA ARG A 127 -5.00 -24.97 -11.39
C ARG A 127 -5.00 -25.89 -10.16
N TYR A 128 -4.42 -25.47 -9.05
CA TYR A 128 -4.19 -26.31 -7.87
C TYR A 128 -4.98 -25.91 -6.63
N ALA A 129 -5.59 -24.72 -6.61
CA ALA A 129 -6.40 -24.29 -5.49
C ALA A 129 -7.67 -25.15 -5.29
N SER A 130 -8.21 -25.73 -6.38
CA SER A 130 -9.52 -26.39 -6.38
C SER A 130 -9.51 -27.92 -6.40
N GLN A 131 -8.40 -28.61 -6.71
CA GLN A 131 -8.47 -30.05 -7.06
C GLN A 131 -7.65 -31.02 -6.19
N ASP A 132 -6.61 -30.60 -5.46
CA ASP A 132 -5.91 -31.51 -4.53
C ASP A 132 -5.07 -30.74 -3.48
N PRO A 133 -5.38 -30.82 -2.17
CA PRO A 133 -4.58 -30.24 -1.10
C PRO A 133 -3.12 -30.68 -1.08
N ARG A 134 -2.81 -31.88 -1.61
CA ARG A 134 -1.45 -32.45 -1.65
C ARG A 134 -0.57 -31.88 -2.76
N ARG A 135 -1.17 -31.32 -3.82
CA ARG A 135 -0.45 -30.65 -4.93
C ARG A 135 -0.20 -29.15 -4.69
N ARG A 136 -0.59 -28.63 -3.53
CA ARG A 136 -0.36 -27.23 -3.11
C ARG A 136 1.11 -26.83 -2.95
N THR A 137 2.05 -27.77 -3.09
CA THR A 137 3.51 -27.53 -3.00
C THR A 137 4.13 -26.95 -4.28
N GLU A 138 3.39 -26.90 -5.40
CA GLU A 138 3.87 -26.36 -6.69
C GLU A 138 3.57 -24.86 -6.89
N GLY A 139 3.32 -24.13 -5.81
CA GLY A 139 3.04 -22.70 -5.88
C GLY A 139 4.28 -21.81 -6.06
N PHE A 140 4.07 -20.54 -6.42
CA PHE A 140 5.15 -19.58 -6.55
C PHE A 140 5.70 -19.24 -5.16
N LYS A 141 7.02 -19.35 -4.99
CA LYS A 141 7.70 -19.04 -3.72
C LYS A 141 8.08 -17.57 -3.58
N ASN A 142 7.88 -16.79 -4.62
CA ASN A 142 8.37 -15.41 -4.72
C ASN A 142 7.31 -14.51 -5.39
N PRO A 143 7.03 -13.32 -4.83
CA PRO A 143 6.02 -12.38 -5.35
C PRO A 143 6.32 -11.86 -6.77
N PHE A 144 7.58 -11.72 -7.17
CA PHE A 144 7.96 -11.33 -8.52
C PHE A 144 7.55 -12.37 -9.55
N THR A 145 7.85 -13.64 -9.28
CA THR A 145 7.46 -14.74 -10.19
C THR A 145 5.94 -14.87 -10.29
N TYR A 146 5.23 -14.62 -9.19
CA TYR A 146 3.77 -14.60 -9.18
C TYR A 146 3.22 -13.42 -10.00
N THR A 147 3.79 -12.23 -9.85
CA THR A 147 3.39 -11.05 -10.62
C THR A 147 3.65 -11.24 -12.12
N LEU A 148 4.80 -11.82 -12.49
CA LEU A 148 5.09 -12.17 -13.89
C LEU A 148 4.10 -13.21 -14.44
N TYR A 149 3.72 -14.19 -13.62
CA TYR A 149 2.66 -15.14 -13.98
C TYR A 149 1.33 -14.41 -14.27
N LEU A 150 0.94 -13.45 -13.44
CA LEU A 150 -0.27 -12.64 -13.67
C LEU A 150 -0.20 -11.83 -14.96
N PHE A 151 0.97 -11.31 -15.35
CA PHE A 151 1.15 -10.67 -16.66
C PHE A 151 0.90 -11.63 -17.83
N THR A 152 1.36 -12.88 -17.72
CA THR A 152 1.13 -13.89 -18.77
C THR A 152 -0.30 -14.44 -18.78
N ARG A 153 -1.03 -14.27 -17.68
CA ARG A 153 -2.40 -14.76 -17.49
C ARG A 153 -3.24 -13.78 -16.68
N PRO A 154 -3.66 -12.64 -17.24
CA PRO A 154 -4.41 -11.63 -16.49
C PRO A 154 -5.69 -12.19 -15.85
N GLY A 155 -6.37 -13.16 -16.50
CA GLY A 155 -7.55 -13.82 -15.96
C GLY A 155 -7.31 -14.71 -14.72
N ALA A 156 -6.05 -15.06 -14.41
CA ALA A 156 -5.68 -15.78 -13.19
C ALA A 156 -6.02 -14.98 -11.93
N GLY A 157 -5.75 -13.67 -11.96
CA GLY A 157 -6.07 -12.79 -10.84
C GLY A 157 -7.58 -12.74 -10.53
N ALA A 158 -8.45 -13.10 -11.48
CA ALA A 158 -9.91 -12.99 -11.27
C ALA A 158 -10.40 -13.94 -10.19
N ALA A 159 -9.69 -15.06 -10.00
CA ALA A 159 -9.93 -15.96 -8.89
C ALA A 159 -9.54 -15.34 -7.52
N THR A 160 -8.62 -14.37 -7.49
CA THR A 160 -8.19 -13.65 -6.28
C THR A 160 -9.32 -12.83 -5.66
N TYR A 161 -10.10 -12.13 -6.50
CA TYR A 161 -11.23 -11.33 -6.04
C TYR A 161 -12.47 -12.17 -5.67
N GLN A 162 -12.46 -13.47 -5.95
CA GLN A 162 -13.52 -14.42 -5.55
C GLN A 162 -13.33 -14.98 -4.13
N GLY A 163 -12.53 -14.34 -3.28
CA GLY A 163 -12.42 -14.68 -1.85
C GLY A 163 -11.74 -16.01 -1.55
N LYS A 164 -10.94 -16.54 -2.49
CA LYS A 164 -10.13 -17.75 -2.25
C LYS A 164 -8.74 -17.33 -1.78
N PRO A 165 -8.27 -17.82 -0.61
CA PRO A 165 -6.93 -17.50 -0.14
C PRO A 165 -5.90 -18.04 -1.14
N LEU A 166 -5.09 -17.14 -1.68
CA LEU A 166 -4.02 -17.47 -2.61
C LEU A 166 -2.75 -17.95 -1.91
N TRP A 167 -2.75 -18.06 -0.60
CA TRP A 167 -1.60 -18.51 0.17
C TRP A 167 -1.95 -19.66 1.09
N PHE A 168 -0.97 -20.53 1.30
CA PHE A 168 -0.94 -21.49 2.40
C PHE A 168 0.20 -21.12 3.32
N ALA A 169 -0.11 -20.82 4.58
CA ALA A 169 0.88 -20.52 5.60
C ALA A 169 1.12 -21.77 6.48
N LYS A 170 2.31 -22.34 6.42
CA LYS A 170 2.78 -23.38 7.36
C LYS A 170 3.75 -22.74 8.34
N GLY A 171 3.56 -22.90 9.66
CA GLY A 171 4.51 -22.39 10.65
C GLY A 171 3.89 -21.91 11.97
N ALA A 172 4.78 -21.61 12.92
CA ALA A 172 4.52 -21.46 14.35
C ALA A 172 3.45 -20.40 14.70
N LEU A 173 2.34 -20.87 15.26
CA LEU A 173 1.40 -20.04 15.99
C LEU A 173 1.93 -19.86 17.44
N LEU A 174 1.81 -18.65 17.96
CA LEU A 174 1.79 -18.35 19.41
C LEU A 174 3.12 -18.51 20.16
N ASP A 175 3.98 -17.48 20.08
CA ASP A 175 5.05 -17.30 21.07
C ASP A 175 4.47 -16.99 22.45
N GLY A 176 4.95 -17.69 23.48
CA GLY A 176 4.68 -17.35 24.89
C GLY A 176 3.54 -18.10 25.57
N VAL A 177 3.03 -19.17 24.97
CA VAL A 177 2.12 -20.14 25.62
C VAL A 177 2.69 -21.54 25.52
N ASP A 178 2.23 -22.44 26.39
CA ASP A 178 2.59 -23.85 26.30
C ASP A 178 2.00 -24.51 25.04
N GLU A 179 2.58 -25.64 24.63
CA GLU A 179 2.21 -26.39 23.42
C GLU A 179 0.75 -26.84 23.43
N ALA A 180 0.18 -27.16 24.60
CA ALA A 180 -1.21 -27.60 24.72
C ALA A 180 -2.18 -26.44 24.47
N THR A 181 -1.90 -25.26 25.03
CA THR A 181 -2.63 -24.02 24.76
C THR A 181 -2.54 -23.66 23.27
N GLN A 182 -1.35 -23.77 22.67
CA GLN A 182 -1.17 -23.53 21.23
C GLN A 182 -2.04 -24.50 20.41
N GLN A 183 -1.98 -25.80 20.69
CA GLN A 183 -2.74 -26.81 19.98
C GLN A 183 -4.26 -26.63 20.16
N ALA A 184 -4.71 -26.21 21.35
CA ALA A 184 -6.11 -25.92 21.61
C ALA A 184 -6.60 -24.71 20.80
N MET A 185 -5.81 -23.64 20.73
CA MET A 185 -6.11 -22.46 19.90
C MET A 185 -6.13 -22.79 18.40
N GLU A 186 -5.16 -23.57 17.92
CA GLU A 186 -5.12 -24.05 16.53
C GLU A 186 -6.34 -24.92 16.20
N ASN A 187 -6.71 -25.82 17.11
CA ASN A 187 -7.91 -26.64 16.96
C ASN A 187 -9.16 -25.78 16.93
N ALA A 188 -9.30 -24.80 17.84
CA ALA A 188 -10.44 -23.90 17.90
C ALA A 188 -10.58 -23.08 16.59
N LEU A 189 -9.47 -22.53 16.08
CA LEU A 189 -9.42 -21.84 14.80
C LEU A 189 -9.77 -22.77 13.63
N ARG A 190 -9.29 -24.02 13.65
CA ARG A 190 -9.56 -25.00 12.60
C ARG A 190 -11.01 -25.46 12.59
N THR A 191 -11.63 -25.69 13.74
CA THR A 191 -12.99 -26.23 13.84
C THR A 191 -14.08 -25.17 13.77
N GLY A 192 -13.80 -23.96 14.26
CA GLY A 192 -14.80 -22.90 14.37
C GLY A 192 -14.34 -21.53 13.87
N GLY A 193 -13.18 -21.41 13.23
CA GLY A 193 -12.64 -20.13 12.80
C GLY A 193 -12.45 -19.16 13.98
N TYR A 194 -12.75 -17.88 13.75
CA TYR A 194 -12.73 -16.86 14.79
C TYR A 194 -13.81 -17.07 15.87
N ALA A 195 -14.94 -17.69 15.55
CA ALA A 195 -15.96 -18.04 16.54
C ALA A 195 -15.46 -19.13 17.51
N GLY A 196 -14.64 -20.07 17.02
CA GLY A 196 -13.95 -21.04 17.86
C GLY A 196 -12.95 -20.38 18.82
N LEU A 197 -12.17 -19.40 18.32
CA LEU A 197 -11.29 -18.60 19.18
C LEU A 197 -12.05 -17.76 20.22
N GLU A 198 -13.23 -17.24 19.87
CA GLU A 198 -14.14 -16.54 20.79
C GLU A 198 -14.54 -17.44 21.95
N ALA A 199 -15.06 -18.63 21.63
CA ALA A 199 -15.50 -19.62 22.61
C ALA A 199 -14.33 -20.06 23.50
N TYR A 200 -13.14 -20.27 22.91
CA TYR A 200 -11.93 -20.60 23.65
C TYR A 200 -11.51 -19.49 24.62
N MET A 201 -11.60 -18.22 24.20
CA MET A 201 -11.30 -17.07 25.05
C MET A 201 -12.28 -16.95 26.23
N ILE A 202 -13.58 -17.13 25.97
CA ILE A 202 -14.63 -17.10 27.02
C ILE A 202 -14.41 -18.23 28.03
N ALA A 203 -14.15 -19.45 27.56
CA ALA A 203 -13.89 -20.60 28.42
C ALA A 203 -12.64 -20.41 29.32
N ASN A 204 -11.69 -19.57 28.88
CA ASN A 204 -10.45 -19.26 29.60
C ASN A 204 -10.43 -17.84 30.18
N ALA A 205 -11.57 -17.19 30.38
CA ALA A 205 -11.64 -15.81 30.88
C ALA A 205 -10.95 -15.61 32.25
N GLY A 206 -10.86 -16.67 33.07
CA GLY A 206 -10.13 -16.68 34.35
C GLY A 206 -8.61 -16.80 34.23
N ASN A 207 -8.05 -16.96 33.03
CA ASN A 207 -6.62 -17.10 32.78
C ASN A 207 -6.09 -15.93 31.92
N PRO A 208 -5.56 -14.85 32.53
CA PRO A 208 -5.08 -13.68 31.81
C PRO A 208 -3.99 -13.97 30.78
N SER A 209 -3.17 -15.01 30.99
CA SER A 209 -2.11 -15.40 30.06
C SER A 209 -2.71 -15.91 28.74
N VAL A 210 -3.70 -16.80 28.82
CA VAL A 210 -4.43 -17.32 27.66
C VAL A 210 -5.19 -16.20 26.95
N VAL A 211 -5.89 -15.34 27.69
CA VAL A 211 -6.62 -14.20 27.11
C VAL A 211 -5.68 -13.26 26.35
N ASN A 212 -4.52 -12.95 26.92
CA ASN A 212 -3.52 -12.11 26.25
C ASN A 212 -2.92 -12.79 25.01
N ALA A 213 -2.70 -14.11 25.06
CA ALA A 213 -2.23 -14.88 23.90
C ALA A 213 -3.25 -14.88 22.76
N VAL A 214 -4.54 -15.08 23.07
CA VAL A 214 -5.62 -14.98 22.09
C VAL A 214 -5.67 -13.57 21.49
N ARG A 215 -5.63 -12.51 22.31
CA ARG A 215 -5.61 -11.12 21.82
C ARG A 215 -4.43 -10.83 20.90
N ASN A 216 -3.22 -11.28 21.27
CA ASN A 216 -2.04 -11.13 20.41
C ASN A 216 -2.21 -11.88 19.07
N GLN A 217 -2.88 -13.03 19.09
CA GLN A 217 -3.17 -13.77 17.86
C GLN A 217 -4.21 -13.09 17.00
N VAL A 218 -5.24 -12.51 17.61
CA VAL A 218 -6.23 -11.68 16.91
C VAL A 218 -5.56 -10.47 16.28
N ASP A 219 -4.63 -9.80 16.97
CA ASP A 219 -3.86 -8.67 16.41
C ASP A 219 -3.03 -9.09 15.19
N LYS A 220 -2.37 -10.25 15.26
CA LYS A 220 -1.63 -10.82 14.11
C LYS A 220 -2.58 -11.13 12.95
N GLY A 221 -3.73 -11.73 13.24
CA GLY A 221 -4.77 -12.03 12.26
C GLY A 221 -5.26 -10.77 11.55
N ILE A 222 -5.55 -9.70 12.31
CA ILE A 222 -5.92 -8.40 11.75
C ILE A 222 -4.81 -7.86 10.84
N ILE A 223 -3.56 -7.83 11.30
CA ILE A 223 -2.44 -7.28 10.54
C ILE A 223 -2.21 -8.06 9.24
N ILE A 224 -2.37 -9.39 9.28
CA ILE A 224 -2.24 -10.26 8.11
C ILE A 224 -3.41 -10.06 7.14
N SER A 225 -4.66 -10.11 7.61
CA SER A 225 -5.84 -9.97 6.75
C SER A 225 -5.98 -8.55 6.18
N ALA A 226 -5.55 -7.53 6.91
CA ALA A 226 -5.52 -6.15 6.41
C ALA A 226 -4.39 -5.88 5.43
N ALA A 227 -3.41 -6.78 5.31
CA ALA A 227 -2.15 -6.50 4.63
C ALA A 227 -2.32 -6.10 3.17
N GLY A 228 -3.14 -6.81 2.39
CA GLY A 228 -3.33 -6.52 0.99
C GLY A 228 -3.98 -5.16 0.74
N VAL A 229 -5.07 -4.85 1.46
CA VAL A 229 -5.74 -3.54 1.38
C VAL A 229 -4.83 -2.40 1.85
N ASN A 230 -4.10 -2.59 2.95
CA ASN A 230 -3.15 -1.60 3.44
C ASN A 230 -2.00 -1.37 2.45
N ASN A 231 -1.54 -2.42 1.76
CA ASN A 231 -0.55 -2.28 0.70
C ASN A 231 -1.12 -1.50 -0.49
N ALA A 232 -2.29 -1.85 -0.99
CA ALA A 232 -2.91 -1.13 -2.10
C ALA A 232 -3.10 0.37 -1.77
N MET A 233 -3.57 0.69 -0.56
CA MET A 233 -3.64 2.07 -0.07
C MET A 233 -2.26 2.74 -0.01
N ARG A 234 -1.24 2.02 0.48
CA ARG A 234 0.14 2.51 0.51
C ARG A 234 0.65 2.85 -0.90
N LEU A 235 0.41 2.00 -1.90
CA LEU A 235 0.82 2.26 -3.29
C LEU A 235 0.22 3.57 -3.79
N SER A 236 -1.08 3.75 -3.57
CA SER A 236 -1.78 5.00 -3.88
C SER A 236 -1.13 6.21 -3.19
N GLY A 237 -0.73 6.07 -1.92
CA GLY A 237 0.01 7.08 -1.16
C GLY A 237 1.44 7.36 -1.68
N ASP A 238 2.14 6.33 -2.16
CA ASP A 238 3.48 6.45 -2.75
C ASP A 238 3.41 7.17 -4.12
N LEU A 239 2.36 6.92 -4.91
CA LEU A 239 2.05 7.66 -6.15
C LEU A 239 1.74 9.14 -5.89
N VAL A 240 1.09 9.47 -4.78
CA VAL A 240 0.90 10.87 -4.34
C VAL A 240 2.25 11.53 -4.02
N ASP A 241 3.11 10.84 -3.27
CA ASP A 241 4.44 11.38 -2.94
C ASP A 241 5.30 11.54 -4.20
N ARG A 242 5.12 10.68 -5.20
CA ARG A 242 5.74 10.80 -6.53
C ARG A 242 5.25 12.05 -7.27
N ALA A 243 3.94 12.30 -7.31
CA ALA A 243 3.39 13.55 -7.86
C ALA A 243 3.95 14.79 -7.16
N ARG A 244 4.11 14.74 -5.82
CA ARG A 244 4.70 15.84 -5.02
C ARG A 244 6.16 16.15 -5.37
N ARG A 245 6.91 15.14 -5.82
CA ARG A 245 8.29 15.31 -6.33
C ARG A 245 8.35 15.77 -7.79
N GLY A 246 7.20 15.89 -8.44
CA GLY A 246 7.09 16.30 -9.84
C GLY A 246 7.04 15.14 -10.83
N ASP A 247 7.05 13.90 -10.37
CA ASP A 247 7.17 12.70 -11.21
C ASP A 247 5.82 11.99 -11.49
N GLY A 248 4.70 12.61 -11.11
CA GLY A 248 3.36 12.02 -11.27
C GLY A 248 2.92 11.98 -12.73
N HIS A 249 2.24 10.90 -13.13
CA HIS A 249 1.81 10.67 -14.52
C HIS A 249 0.33 10.27 -14.60
N ILE A 250 -0.39 10.67 -15.66
CA ILE A 250 -1.82 10.36 -15.80
C ILE A 250 -2.11 8.85 -15.82
N THR A 251 -1.17 8.04 -16.28
CA THR A 251 -1.32 6.57 -16.29
C THR A 251 -1.40 5.98 -14.89
N ASP A 252 -0.90 6.67 -13.87
CA ASP A 252 -0.97 6.22 -12.48
C ASP A 252 -2.39 6.33 -11.90
N THR A 253 -3.32 7.01 -12.58
CA THR A 253 -4.67 7.29 -12.07
C THR A 253 -5.45 6.04 -11.70
N PHE A 254 -5.37 4.98 -12.51
CA PHE A 254 -6.12 3.75 -12.25
C PHE A 254 -5.58 3.02 -11.03
N MET A 255 -4.26 2.84 -10.92
CA MET A 255 -3.62 2.30 -9.70
C MET A 255 -3.93 3.16 -8.47
N TYR A 256 -3.90 4.49 -8.64
CA TYR A 256 -4.27 5.41 -7.56
C TYR A 256 -5.69 5.14 -7.08
N ILE A 257 -6.69 5.10 -7.98
CA ILE A 257 -8.11 4.86 -7.65
C ILE A 257 -8.32 3.45 -7.09
N ASP A 258 -7.74 2.44 -7.72
CA ASP A 258 -7.81 1.03 -7.30
C ASP A 258 -7.35 0.87 -5.85
N GLY A 259 -6.17 1.40 -5.51
CA GLY A 259 -5.65 1.39 -4.15
C GLY A 259 -6.54 2.10 -3.13
N ARG A 260 -7.26 3.15 -3.53
CA ARG A 260 -8.23 3.84 -2.66
C ARG A 260 -9.53 3.09 -2.49
N LEU A 261 -9.93 2.28 -3.47
CA LEU A 261 -11.23 1.58 -3.50
C LEU A 261 -11.13 0.08 -3.21
N GLN A 262 -9.94 -0.45 -2.91
CA GLN A 262 -9.71 -1.89 -2.76
C GLN A 262 -10.70 -2.60 -1.84
N SER A 263 -11.13 -2.00 -0.71
CA SER A 263 -12.11 -2.64 0.19
C SER A 263 -13.49 -2.84 -0.46
N LEU A 264 -13.89 -1.94 -1.37
CA LEU A 264 -15.16 -2.02 -2.09
C LEU A 264 -15.17 -3.15 -3.12
N MET A 265 -14.01 -3.58 -3.58
CA MET A 265 -13.86 -4.64 -4.58
C MET A 265 -14.03 -6.05 -4.00
N TYR A 266 -14.11 -6.18 -2.68
CA TYR A 266 -14.39 -7.46 -2.04
C TYR A 266 -15.90 -7.76 -2.10
N PRO A 267 -16.32 -8.87 -2.74
CA PRO A 267 -17.74 -9.21 -2.89
C PRO A 267 -18.42 -9.23 -1.52
N SER A 268 -19.54 -8.53 -1.40
CA SER A 268 -20.44 -8.62 -0.25
C SER A 268 -21.25 -9.90 -0.38
N GLU A 269 -20.79 -10.99 0.21
CA GLU A 269 -21.68 -12.10 0.53
C GLU A 269 -22.52 -11.70 1.74
N GLU A 270 -23.37 -10.69 1.58
CA GLU A 270 -24.44 -10.39 2.53
C GLU A 270 -25.49 -11.51 2.41
N GLY A 271 -25.42 -12.53 3.26
CA GLY A 271 -26.54 -13.45 3.43
C GLY A 271 -26.23 -14.93 3.67
N GLU A 272 -24.97 -15.36 3.60
CA GLU A 272 -24.61 -16.76 3.86
C GLU A 272 -24.06 -16.89 5.29
N PRO A 273 -24.85 -17.33 6.28
CA PRO A 273 -24.38 -17.55 7.66
C PRO A 273 -23.29 -18.62 7.80
N ASN A 274 -22.97 -19.31 6.70
CA ASN A 274 -21.86 -20.26 6.56
C ASN A 274 -20.85 -19.85 5.47
N ALA A 275 -20.86 -18.58 5.01
CA ALA A 275 -19.83 -18.05 4.12
C ALA A 275 -18.48 -18.37 4.75
N SER A 276 -17.80 -19.34 4.15
CA SER A 276 -16.54 -19.87 4.63
C SER A 276 -15.58 -18.74 4.92
N ALA A 277 -14.80 -18.87 5.99
CA ALA A 277 -13.77 -17.97 6.48
C ALA A 277 -12.63 -17.68 5.47
N GLY A 278 -12.96 -17.32 4.22
CA GLY A 278 -12.07 -17.19 3.08
C GLY A 278 -11.84 -15.75 2.63
N ASN A 279 -12.77 -14.82 2.91
CA ASN A 279 -12.59 -13.41 2.58
C ASN A 279 -11.87 -12.66 3.72
N ASP A 280 -10.84 -11.88 3.37
CA ASP A 280 -10.08 -11.05 4.31
C ASP A 280 -10.95 -10.06 5.07
N MET A 281 -11.94 -9.44 4.41
CA MET A 281 -12.79 -8.43 5.04
C MET A 281 -13.71 -9.02 6.11
N ASP A 282 -14.24 -10.22 5.88
CA ASP A 282 -15.10 -10.90 6.86
C ASP A 282 -14.27 -11.42 8.05
N SER A 283 -13.05 -11.90 7.76
CA SER A 283 -12.05 -12.25 8.78
C SER A 283 -11.69 -11.06 9.65
N LEU A 284 -11.57 -9.86 9.07
CA LEU A 284 -11.31 -8.62 9.81
C LEU A 284 -12.49 -8.21 10.68
N VAL A 285 -13.73 -8.26 10.16
CA VAL A 285 -14.93 -7.95 10.96
C VAL A 285 -15.03 -8.91 12.16
N ALA A 286 -14.83 -10.21 11.93
CA ALA A 286 -14.83 -11.20 13.00
C ALA A 286 -13.73 -10.92 14.03
N SER A 287 -12.51 -10.59 13.58
CA SER A 287 -11.38 -10.26 14.46
C SER A 287 -11.63 -8.99 15.28
N TYR A 288 -12.22 -7.95 14.68
CA TYR A 288 -12.58 -6.73 15.40
C TYR A 288 -13.70 -6.97 16.42
N ARG A 289 -14.65 -7.86 16.14
CA ARG A 289 -15.67 -8.28 17.10
C ARG A 289 -15.06 -8.95 18.33
N LEU A 290 -14.04 -9.81 18.15
CA LEU A 290 -13.29 -10.41 19.26
C LEU A 290 -12.57 -9.37 20.14
N LYS A 291 -12.30 -8.19 19.58
CA LYS A 291 -11.73 -7.04 20.32
C LYS A 291 -12.80 -6.09 20.84
N GLU A 292 -14.06 -6.46 20.76
CA GLU A 292 -15.22 -5.65 21.16
C GLU A 292 -15.32 -4.32 20.37
N PHE A 293 -14.73 -4.26 19.18
CA PHE A 293 -14.87 -3.11 18.29
C PHE A 293 -16.09 -3.30 17.40
N SER A 294 -17.02 -2.34 17.44
CA SER A 294 -18.22 -2.32 16.59
C SER A 294 -17.88 -1.88 15.15
N ILE A 295 -17.01 -2.63 14.46
CA ILE A 295 -16.56 -2.36 13.10
C ILE A 295 -17.22 -3.36 12.14
N ARG A 296 -17.81 -2.84 11.07
CA ARG A 296 -18.53 -3.57 10.02
C ARG A 296 -17.84 -3.36 8.68
N LYS A 297 -18.14 -4.19 7.69
CA LYS A 297 -17.63 -4.07 6.32
C LYS A 297 -17.94 -2.70 5.69
N SER A 298 -19.13 -2.16 5.94
CA SER A 298 -19.52 -0.82 5.46
C SER A 298 -18.64 0.30 6.02
N ASP A 299 -18.02 0.12 7.19
CA ASP A 299 -17.07 1.09 7.73
C ASP A 299 -15.77 1.10 6.92
N PHE A 300 -15.31 -0.06 6.43
CA PHE A 300 -14.13 -0.13 5.55
C PHE A 300 -14.39 0.63 4.25
N ASN A 301 -15.53 0.38 3.62
CA ASN A 301 -15.95 1.06 2.39
C ASN A 301 -16.10 2.56 2.59
N THR A 302 -16.68 2.97 3.72
CA THR A 302 -16.80 4.39 4.10
C THR A 302 -15.42 5.02 4.26
N ALA A 303 -14.49 4.34 4.94
CA ALA A 303 -13.14 4.85 5.13
C ALA A 303 -12.37 5.01 3.81
N ASN A 304 -12.46 4.03 2.91
CA ASN A 304 -11.86 4.08 1.59
C ASN A 304 -12.49 5.17 0.70
N THR A 305 -13.81 5.34 0.77
CA THR A 305 -14.53 6.41 0.06
C THR A 305 -14.10 7.79 0.55
N ILE A 306 -14.01 7.99 1.87
CA ILE A 306 -13.50 9.23 2.47
C ILE A 306 -12.05 9.47 2.03
N ALA A 307 -11.19 8.46 2.07
CA ALA A 307 -9.81 8.57 1.62
C ALA A 307 -9.71 9.01 0.14
N LEU A 308 -10.57 8.47 -0.73
CA LEU A 308 -10.63 8.89 -2.13
C LEU A 308 -11.10 10.35 -2.25
N PHE A 309 -12.28 10.70 -1.75
CA PHE A 309 -12.88 12.00 -2.03
C PHE A 309 -12.30 13.16 -1.20
N CYS A 310 -11.70 12.89 -0.05
CA CYS A 310 -11.04 13.92 0.76
C CYS A 310 -9.55 14.11 0.41
N SER A 311 -9.00 13.32 -0.52
CA SER A 311 -7.62 13.50 -0.99
C SER A 311 -7.55 14.51 -2.13
N SER A 312 -6.74 15.55 -1.96
CA SER A 312 -6.50 16.54 -3.01
C SER A 312 -5.94 15.91 -4.30
N SER A 313 -5.16 14.84 -4.17
CA SER A 313 -4.56 14.12 -5.30
C SER A 313 -5.60 13.46 -6.21
N THR A 314 -6.78 13.08 -5.69
CA THR A 314 -7.86 12.56 -6.52
C THR A 314 -8.26 13.57 -7.59
N TYR A 315 -8.40 14.82 -7.19
CA TYR A 315 -8.72 15.91 -8.10
C TYR A 315 -7.52 16.29 -8.97
N ALA A 316 -6.28 16.12 -8.47
CA ALA A 316 -5.07 16.37 -9.25
C ALA A 316 -4.94 15.38 -10.42
N TYR A 317 -5.23 14.09 -10.19
CA TYR A 317 -5.27 13.08 -11.24
C TYR A 317 -6.38 13.36 -12.27
N MET A 318 -7.59 13.72 -11.83
CA MET A 318 -8.68 14.12 -12.74
C MET A 318 -8.28 15.32 -13.60
N LEU A 319 -7.63 16.34 -13.00
CA LEU A 319 -7.14 17.51 -13.72
C LEU A 319 -5.99 17.15 -14.68
N GLY A 320 -5.13 16.21 -14.32
CA GLY A 320 -4.08 15.69 -15.20
C GLY A 320 -4.66 15.06 -16.46
N TRP A 321 -5.71 14.25 -16.35
CA TRP A 321 -6.41 13.72 -17.53
C TRP A 321 -7.02 14.81 -18.41
N TYR A 322 -7.61 15.83 -17.79
CA TYR A 322 -8.13 16.98 -18.53
C TYR A 322 -7.01 17.70 -19.30
N HIS A 323 -5.87 17.96 -18.65
CA HIS A 323 -4.70 18.57 -19.31
C HIS A 323 -4.16 17.71 -20.45
N PHE A 324 -4.09 16.39 -20.28
CA PHE A 324 -3.68 15.51 -21.37
C PHE A 324 -4.59 15.63 -22.59
N VAL A 325 -5.91 15.63 -22.39
CA VAL A 325 -6.86 15.77 -23.50
C VAL A 325 -6.76 17.14 -24.15
N ASP A 326 -6.61 18.21 -23.36
CA ASP A 326 -6.54 19.60 -23.85
C ASP A 326 -5.22 19.89 -24.60
N ASN A 327 -4.08 19.61 -23.97
CA ASN A 327 -2.78 20.07 -24.45
C ASN A 327 -1.70 18.97 -24.56
N GLY A 328 -2.03 17.72 -24.20
CA GLY A 328 -1.12 16.58 -24.28
C GLY A 328 -0.21 16.44 -23.07
N ASN A 329 -0.37 17.27 -22.03
CA ASN A 329 0.42 17.19 -20.82
C ASN A 329 0.03 15.94 -20.00
N THR A 330 0.97 15.00 -19.87
CA THR A 330 0.78 13.74 -19.15
C THR A 330 1.15 13.83 -17.67
N ARG A 331 1.61 14.99 -17.20
CA ARG A 331 2.03 15.21 -15.82
C ARG A 331 0.86 15.44 -14.88
N VAL A 332 0.99 14.90 -13.67
CA VAL A 332 0.06 15.15 -12.57
C VAL A 332 0.73 16.06 -11.55
N THR A 333 0.22 17.27 -11.42
CA THR A 333 0.75 18.29 -10.50
C THR A 333 -0.10 18.36 -9.24
N PRO A 334 0.49 18.24 -8.04
CA PRO A 334 -0.25 18.36 -6.79
C PRO A 334 -0.77 19.79 -6.60
N PHE A 335 -1.89 19.94 -5.91
CA PHE A 335 -2.37 21.26 -5.52
C PHE A 335 -1.50 21.83 -4.40
N THR A 336 -1.14 23.12 -4.54
CA THR A 336 -0.39 23.84 -3.52
C THR A 336 -1.01 25.22 -3.26
N TRP A 337 -0.88 25.71 -2.03
CA TRP A 337 -1.23 27.07 -1.65
C TRP A 337 -0.09 27.68 -0.83
N GLY A 338 0.61 28.65 -1.43
CA GLY A 338 1.74 29.31 -0.77
C GLY A 338 2.87 28.38 -0.37
N GLY A 339 3.11 27.30 -1.13
CA GLY A 339 4.09 26.24 -0.80
C GLY A 339 3.54 25.10 0.05
N VAL A 340 2.35 25.24 0.66
CA VAL A 340 1.70 24.15 1.40
C VAL A 340 1.01 23.21 0.41
N TYR A 341 1.32 21.92 0.45
CA TYR A 341 0.59 20.90 -0.30
C TYR A 341 -0.82 20.74 0.26
N ALA A 342 -1.81 20.70 -0.62
CA ALA A 342 -3.16 20.32 -0.22
C ALA A 342 -3.15 18.91 0.41
N PRO A 343 -3.98 18.66 1.45
CA PRO A 343 -3.89 17.42 2.20
C PRO A 343 -4.37 16.21 1.39
N ASP A 344 -3.81 15.06 1.71
CA ASP A 344 -4.25 13.75 1.23
C ASP A 344 -4.61 12.86 2.42
N VAL A 345 -5.64 12.04 2.27
CA VAL A 345 -6.17 11.17 3.33
C VAL A 345 -6.00 9.72 2.91
N GLU A 346 -5.28 8.93 3.69
CA GLU A 346 -5.13 7.48 3.54
C GLU A 346 -5.93 6.76 4.63
N ALA A 347 -6.64 5.68 4.28
CA ALA A 347 -7.38 4.87 5.24
C ALA A 347 -6.68 3.52 5.44
N TYR A 348 -6.40 3.14 6.68
CA TYR A 348 -5.76 1.88 7.00
C TYR A 348 -6.55 1.07 8.02
N LEU A 349 -6.37 -0.25 7.95
CA LEU A 349 -6.96 -1.22 8.87
C LEU A 349 -5.83 -1.72 9.78
N LEU A 350 -5.91 -1.40 11.07
CA LEU A 350 -4.87 -1.66 12.07
C LEU A 350 -5.41 -2.59 13.16
N ALA A 351 -4.53 -3.21 13.95
CA ALA A 351 -4.97 -3.99 15.11
C ALA A 351 -5.87 -3.17 16.05
N GLU A 352 -5.63 -1.87 16.18
CA GLU A 352 -6.43 -0.95 16.99
C GLU A 352 -7.75 -0.51 16.35
N GLY A 353 -7.98 -0.75 15.05
CA GLY A 353 -9.19 -0.36 14.33
C GLY A 353 -8.91 0.35 13.01
N ILE A 354 -9.88 1.12 12.53
CA ILE A 354 -9.77 1.89 11.29
C ILE A 354 -9.04 3.21 11.60
N SER A 355 -7.94 3.49 10.90
CA SER A 355 -7.22 4.75 11.00
C SER A 355 -7.34 5.61 9.73
N TYR A 356 -7.27 6.93 9.92
CA TYR A 356 -7.01 7.87 8.84
C TYR A 356 -5.64 8.49 9.05
N LYS A 357 -4.84 8.51 7.99
CA LYS A 357 -3.57 9.24 7.91
C LYS A 357 -3.71 10.41 6.96
N ILE A 358 -3.59 11.62 7.49
CA ILE A 358 -3.63 12.87 6.74
C ILE A 358 -2.19 13.29 6.46
N LYS A 359 -1.82 13.42 5.18
CA LYS A 359 -0.49 13.83 4.71
C LYS A 359 -0.56 15.20 4.06
N THR A 360 0.33 16.08 4.46
CA THR A 360 0.58 17.38 3.80
C THR A 360 2.09 17.65 3.85
N GLY A 361 2.51 18.86 3.55
CA GLY A 361 3.89 19.30 3.67
C GLY A 361 4.04 20.72 3.19
N TYR A 362 5.20 21.29 3.47
CA TYR A 362 5.57 22.62 3.01
C TYR A 362 6.78 22.53 2.09
N ALA A 363 6.62 22.91 0.83
CA ALA A 363 7.71 23.11 -0.11
C ALA A 363 8.17 24.57 -0.03
N VAL A 364 9.37 24.80 0.48
CA VAL A 364 9.99 26.13 0.48
C VAL A 364 10.34 26.53 -0.95
N ASN A 365 10.85 25.58 -1.71
CA ASN A 365 11.21 25.67 -3.11
C ASN A 365 11.34 24.24 -3.70
N ASP A 366 11.87 24.14 -4.92
CA ASP A 366 12.06 22.86 -5.62
C ASP A 366 13.15 21.97 -4.99
N VAL A 367 13.88 22.49 -4.01
CA VAL A 367 15.06 21.88 -3.38
C VAL A 367 14.80 21.45 -1.94
N LEU A 368 13.98 22.19 -1.19
CA LEU A 368 13.72 21.99 0.24
C LEU A 368 12.22 21.81 0.50
N SER A 369 11.86 20.69 1.11
CA SER A 369 10.49 20.44 1.54
C SER A 369 10.42 19.75 2.90
N PHE A 370 9.30 19.96 3.60
CA PHE A 370 9.00 19.44 4.92
C PHE A 370 7.69 18.63 4.89
N PRO A 371 7.75 17.33 4.59
CA PRO A 371 6.57 16.46 4.66
C PRO A 371 6.11 16.30 6.11
N VAL A 372 4.80 16.37 6.34
CA VAL A 372 4.19 16.13 7.64
C VAL A 372 2.98 15.22 7.51
N SER A 373 2.74 14.38 8.51
CA SER A 373 1.52 13.58 8.55
C SER A 373 1.04 13.35 9.98
N VAL A 374 -0.27 13.15 10.12
CA VAL A 374 -0.91 12.70 11.36
C VAL A 374 -1.79 11.53 11.03
N GLU A 375 -1.68 10.46 11.80
CA GLU A 375 -2.53 9.29 11.73
C GLU A 375 -3.26 9.06 13.03
N PHE A 376 -4.55 8.78 12.97
CA PHE A 376 -5.36 8.53 14.17
C PHE A 376 -6.40 7.44 13.92
N VAL A 377 -6.73 6.68 14.96
CA VAL A 377 -7.78 5.64 14.90
C VAL A 377 -9.15 6.32 15.07
N SER A 378 -9.92 6.35 13.98
CA SER A 378 -11.27 6.93 13.97
C SER A 378 -12.27 6.00 14.65
N LYS A 379 -12.21 4.69 14.35
CA LYS A 379 -13.09 3.66 14.90
C LYS A 379 -12.28 2.50 15.49
N GLY A 380 -12.53 2.19 16.76
CA GLY A 380 -11.75 1.20 17.54
C GLY A 380 -11.03 1.84 18.74
N LYS A 381 -9.90 1.26 19.15
CA LYS A 381 -9.09 1.77 20.26
C LYS A 381 -8.36 3.05 19.85
N LYS A 382 -8.67 4.15 20.54
CA LYS A 382 -8.07 5.46 20.26
C LYS A 382 -6.54 5.43 20.36
N GLY A 383 -5.91 6.18 19.45
CA GLY A 383 -4.47 6.35 19.38
C GLY A 383 -4.13 7.24 18.19
N ALA A 384 -2.95 7.87 18.24
CA ALA A 384 -2.44 8.70 17.18
C ALA A 384 -0.92 8.55 17.03
N GLU A 385 -0.44 8.78 15.81
CA GLU A 385 0.96 8.93 15.45
C GLU A 385 1.09 10.14 14.55
N ALA A 386 2.26 10.75 14.56
CA ALA A 386 2.56 11.84 13.66
C ALA A 386 3.99 11.71 13.16
N SER A 387 4.23 12.25 11.97
CA SER A 387 5.53 12.21 11.33
C SER A 387 5.91 13.59 10.84
N VAL A 388 7.18 13.96 11.02
CA VAL A 388 7.77 15.15 10.42
C VAL A 388 9.03 14.72 9.70
N GLY A 389 9.21 15.22 8.48
CA GLY A 389 10.43 14.99 7.73
C GLY A 389 10.99 16.26 7.13
N ALA A 390 12.18 16.12 6.56
CA ALA A 390 12.84 17.11 5.73
C ALA A 390 13.43 16.40 4.51
N CYS A 391 13.34 17.04 3.36
CA CYS A 391 13.99 16.62 2.12
C CYS A 391 14.76 17.81 1.56
N TYR A 392 16.04 17.59 1.26
CA TYR A 392 16.91 18.62 0.71
C TYR A 392 17.72 18.07 -0.47
N ARG A 393 17.78 18.83 -1.58
CA ARG A 393 18.55 18.50 -2.78
C ARG A 393 19.78 19.40 -2.92
N PHE A 394 20.96 18.83 -2.76
CA PHE A 394 22.22 19.55 -2.91
C PHE A 394 22.55 19.75 -4.40
N GLU A 395 22.05 20.84 -5.01
CA GLU A 395 22.33 21.16 -6.42
C GLU A 395 23.84 21.29 -6.70
N ALA A 396 24.59 21.92 -5.79
CA ALA A 396 26.05 22.06 -5.87
C ALA A 396 26.81 20.73 -5.80
N LEU A 397 26.17 19.66 -5.31
CA LEU A 397 26.73 18.31 -5.24
C LEU A 397 26.10 17.39 -6.30
N GLY A 398 25.76 17.94 -7.46
CA GLY A 398 25.17 17.16 -8.55
C GLY A 398 23.77 16.66 -8.23
N ASN A 399 22.95 17.45 -7.52
CA ASN A 399 21.57 17.10 -7.16
C ASN A 399 21.42 15.88 -6.24
N ILE A 400 22.39 15.59 -5.38
CA ILE A 400 22.22 14.59 -4.31
C ILE A 400 21.03 14.98 -3.44
N GLU A 401 20.09 14.08 -3.22
CA GLU A 401 18.92 14.29 -2.36
C GLU A 401 19.12 13.53 -1.04
N LEU A 402 18.99 14.25 0.07
CA LEU A 402 18.95 13.69 1.42
C LEU A 402 17.55 13.93 1.99
N SER A 403 16.92 12.87 2.48
CA SER A 403 15.65 12.97 3.17
C SER A 403 15.65 12.18 4.47
N GLY A 404 14.96 12.70 5.47
CA GLY A 404 14.76 12.05 6.75
C GLY A 404 13.33 12.27 7.23
N ASN A 405 12.74 11.25 7.83
CA ASN A 405 11.42 11.30 8.43
C ASN A 405 11.49 10.68 9.84
N VAL A 406 10.89 11.35 10.82
CA VAL A 406 10.78 10.86 12.18
C VAL A 406 9.31 10.68 12.52
N LEU A 407 8.97 9.49 13.03
CA LEU A 407 7.65 9.12 13.51
C LEU A 407 7.61 9.18 15.04
N PHE A 408 6.62 9.88 15.59
CA PHE A 408 6.37 10.03 17.02
C PHE A 408 4.93 9.68 17.38
N GLY A 409 4.65 9.48 18.68
CA GLY A 409 3.36 9.02 19.19
C GLY A 409 3.53 7.71 19.96
N ARG A 410 3.01 6.59 19.43
CA ARG A 410 3.04 5.30 20.14
C ARG A 410 4.44 4.76 20.34
N LYS A 411 5.27 4.79 19.29
CA LYS A 411 6.67 4.32 19.29
C LYS A 411 7.48 5.13 18.30
N LEU A 412 8.75 5.35 18.65
CA LEU A 412 9.70 6.04 17.79
C LEU A 412 10.04 5.16 16.57
N GLY A 413 9.99 5.76 15.40
CA GLY A 413 10.39 5.16 14.14
C GLY A 413 10.80 6.24 13.15
N GLY A 414 11.03 5.84 11.91
CA GLY A 414 11.39 6.78 10.86
C GLY A 414 12.27 6.16 9.80
N ASP A 415 12.71 6.98 8.87
CA ASP A 415 13.61 6.59 7.82
C ASP A 415 14.57 7.71 7.42
N VAL A 416 15.72 7.31 6.89
CA VAL A 416 16.69 8.19 6.25
C VAL A 416 16.95 7.63 4.85
N ARG A 417 16.89 8.49 3.84
CA ARG A 417 17.10 8.16 2.43
C ARG A 417 18.12 9.11 1.83
N VAL A 418 19.05 8.55 1.08
CA VAL A 418 20.03 9.26 0.25
C VAL A 418 19.82 8.80 -1.19
N HIS A 419 19.67 9.74 -2.11
CA HIS A 419 19.58 9.49 -3.54
C HIS A 419 20.68 10.27 -4.26
N VAL A 420 21.55 9.57 -4.95
CA VAL A 420 22.70 10.09 -5.67
C VAL A 420 22.47 9.88 -7.17
N PRO A 421 22.06 10.91 -7.91
CA PRO A 421 21.98 10.83 -9.37
C PRO A 421 23.41 10.92 -9.96
N VAL A 422 23.65 10.15 -11.02
CA VAL A 422 24.92 10.06 -11.74
C VAL A 422 24.60 10.03 -13.24
N ASP A 423 24.41 11.21 -13.84
CA ASP A 423 23.91 11.37 -15.22
C ASP A 423 22.59 10.58 -15.42
N ARG A 424 22.57 9.55 -16.27
CA ARG A 424 21.43 8.67 -16.47
C ARG A 424 21.32 7.58 -15.42
N PHE A 425 22.30 7.41 -14.54
CA PHE A 425 22.25 6.41 -13.48
C PHE A 425 21.84 7.03 -12.15
N PHE A 426 21.46 6.20 -11.19
CA PHE A 426 21.34 6.64 -9.81
C PHE A 426 21.65 5.50 -8.84
N VAL A 427 22.05 5.89 -7.64
CA VAL A 427 22.16 5.00 -6.47
C VAL A 427 21.36 5.61 -5.34
N GLU A 428 20.60 4.77 -4.65
CA GLU A 428 19.78 5.15 -3.52
C GLU A 428 20.03 4.21 -2.35
N GLY A 429 20.21 4.78 -1.16
CA GLY A 429 20.30 4.06 0.10
C GLY A 429 19.18 4.50 1.04
N VAL A 430 18.49 3.55 1.67
CA VAL A 430 17.43 3.81 2.66
C VAL A 430 17.66 2.97 3.90
N VAL A 431 17.53 3.60 5.07
CA VAL A 431 17.45 2.93 6.37
C VAL A 431 16.09 3.23 6.96
N GLU A 432 15.29 2.20 7.27
CA GLU A 432 13.97 2.34 7.89
C GLU A 432 13.96 1.66 9.26
N SER A 433 13.53 2.36 10.31
CA SER A 433 13.32 1.82 11.65
C SER A 433 11.81 1.75 11.94
N MET A 434 11.33 0.53 12.19
CA MET A 434 9.92 0.22 12.41
C MET A 434 9.74 -0.47 13.76
N HIS A 435 8.57 -0.29 14.37
CA HIS A 435 8.19 -0.97 15.61
C HIS A 435 6.83 -1.65 15.42
N GLN A 436 6.69 -2.94 15.73
CA GLN A 436 5.45 -3.72 15.50
C GLN A 436 4.20 -3.08 16.09
N LYS A 437 4.34 -2.42 17.25
CA LYS A 437 3.25 -1.71 17.95
C LYS A 437 2.97 -0.29 17.43
N SER A 438 3.71 0.23 16.45
CA SER A 438 3.38 1.49 15.77
C SER A 438 2.45 1.24 14.59
N PHE A 439 1.62 2.22 14.23
CA PHE A 439 0.75 2.12 13.06
C PHE A 439 1.57 1.98 11.78
N TYR A 440 2.68 2.72 11.70
CA TYR A 440 3.66 2.53 10.62
C TYR A 440 4.23 1.11 10.56
N GLY A 441 4.60 0.51 11.70
CA GLY A 441 5.16 -0.84 11.72
C GLY A 441 4.16 -1.92 11.33
N GLN A 442 2.92 -1.87 11.83
CA GLN A 442 1.88 -2.83 11.45
C GLN A 442 1.66 -2.87 9.93
N ARG A 443 1.72 -1.70 9.28
CA ARG A 443 1.55 -1.57 7.83
C ARG A 443 2.79 -1.85 7.02
N ASN A 444 3.99 -1.96 7.60
CA ASN A 444 5.24 -1.98 6.83
C ASN A 444 6.27 -3.01 7.29
N ILE A 445 5.97 -3.77 8.36
CA ILE A 445 7.00 -4.61 8.98
C ILE A 445 7.56 -5.65 8.00
N PRO A 446 8.89 -5.67 7.84
CA PRO A 446 9.53 -6.57 6.89
C PRO A 446 10.00 -7.89 7.53
N THR A 447 10.00 -8.02 8.87
CA THR A 447 10.96 -8.90 9.58
C THR A 447 10.66 -10.37 9.66
N LEU A 448 11.52 -11.17 9.04
CA LEU A 448 11.65 -12.63 9.26
C LEU A 448 12.19 -13.02 10.66
N LYS A 449 12.62 -12.06 11.49
CA LYS A 449 13.06 -12.30 12.87
C LYS A 449 11.97 -11.86 13.84
N LYS A 450 11.71 -12.68 14.86
CA LYS A 450 10.78 -12.42 15.98
C LYS A 450 11.25 -11.25 16.85
N SER A 451 11.35 -10.04 16.30
CA SER A 451 11.73 -8.84 17.03
C SER A 451 10.63 -7.78 16.95
N VAL A 452 10.35 -7.17 18.10
CA VAL A 452 9.37 -6.08 18.21
C VAL A 452 9.80 -4.84 17.42
N ARG A 453 11.12 -4.66 17.23
CA ARG A 453 11.72 -3.62 16.40
C ARG A 453 12.34 -4.24 15.15
N SER A 454 12.17 -3.56 14.03
CA SER A 454 12.74 -3.90 12.73
C SER A 454 13.60 -2.77 12.23
N THR A 455 14.75 -3.10 11.64
CA THR A 455 15.51 -2.18 10.81
C THR A 455 15.67 -2.79 9.42
N ALA A 456 15.24 -2.06 8.39
CA ALA A 456 15.48 -2.41 7.00
C ALA A 456 16.59 -1.53 6.44
N PHE A 457 17.50 -2.15 5.68
CA PHE A 457 18.49 -1.46 4.87
C PHE A 457 18.22 -1.81 3.41
N LEU A 458 18.06 -0.79 2.58
CA LEU A 458 17.76 -0.94 1.17
C LEU A 458 18.79 -0.17 0.37
N VAL A 459 19.43 -0.86 -0.56
CA VAL A 459 20.16 -0.25 -1.67
C VAL A 459 19.37 -0.47 -2.94
N ARG A 460 19.23 0.58 -3.74
CA ARG A 460 18.60 0.58 -5.07
C ARG A 460 19.53 1.27 -6.04
N ALA A 461 19.71 0.71 -7.23
CA ALA A 461 20.47 1.35 -8.30
C ALA A 461 19.72 1.18 -9.60
N GLY A 462 19.75 2.19 -10.47
CA GLY A 462 18.96 2.16 -11.69
C GLY A 462 19.35 3.22 -12.70
N ILE A 463 18.53 3.32 -13.73
CA ILE A 463 18.66 4.26 -14.84
C ILE A 463 17.45 5.19 -14.81
N THR A 464 17.70 6.47 -15.01
CA THR A 464 16.72 7.50 -15.36
C THR A 464 16.69 7.68 -16.87
N TYR A 465 15.51 7.69 -17.48
CA TYR A 465 15.34 7.89 -18.93
C TYR A 465 14.13 8.74 -19.27
#